data_AF-A0A3D3KNJ9-F1
#
_entry.id   AF-A0A3D3KNJ9-F1
#
_cell.length_a   1.000
_cell.length_b   1.000
_cell.length_c   1.000
_cell.angle_alpha   90.00
_cell.angle_beta   90.00
_cell.angle_gamma   90.00
#
_symmetry.space_group_name_H-M   'P 1'
#
loop_
_entity.id
_entity.type
_entity.pdbx_description
1 polymer ?
#
loop_
_entity_poly.entity_id
_entity_poly.type
_entity_poly.pdbx_seq_one_letter_code
_entity_poly.pdbx_strand_id
1 'polypeptide(L)'
;MACEKGFLDATALAEYLVQKGLPFRQAHEVVGKIVKKALKDKKKLAGLSVDEFKKFSSLIDSDVYDLLGVENCIKHYKGPSSTAPRAVRKRLTFWDNKLKT
;
A
#
# COMPACT_ATOMS: atom_id res chain seq x y z
N MET A 1 13.03 -5.89 10.64
CA MET A 1 11.66 -5.88 10.07
C MET A 1 11.73 -6.34 8.61
N ALA A 2 11.19 -7.51 8.28
CA ALA A 2 11.18 -8.04 6.91
C ALA A 2 10.15 -7.33 6.00
N CYS A 3 9.05 -6.84 6.59
CA CYS A 3 7.95 -6.19 5.88
C CYS A 3 8.36 -4.90 5.15
N GLU A 4 9.25 -4.10 5.74
CA GLU A 4 9.69 -2.84 5.11
C GLU A 4 10.62 -3.03 3.92
N LYS A 5 11.32 -4.18 3.86
CA LYS A 5 12.25 -4.48 2.77
C LYS A 5 11.55 -5.08 1.54
N GLY A 6 10.30 -5.50 1.68
CA GLY A 6 9.55 -6.22 0.66
C GLY A 6 8.70 -5.37 -0.29
N PHE A 7 8.81 -4.03 -0.25
CA PHE A 7 7.97 -3.13 -1.06
C PHE A 7 6.47 -3.47 -1.00
N LEU A 8 5.96 -3.83 0.19
CA LEU A 8 4.54 -4.17 0.39
C LEU A 8 3.60 -3.05 -0.10
N ASP A 9 4.06 -1.81 -0.01
CA ASP A 9 3.36 -0.62 -0.48
C ASP A 9 3.21 -0.55 -2.01
N ALA A 10 3.96 -1.36 -2.79
CA ALA A 10 3.88 -1.38 -4.24
C ALA A 10 2.49 -1.85 -4.73
N THR A 11 1.92 -2.85 -4.08
CA THR A 11 0.58 -3.34 -4.41
C THR A 11 -0.47 -2.27 -4.13
N ALA A 12 -0.36 -1.58 -2.98
CA ALA A 12 -1.24 -0.47 -2.64
C ALA A 12 -1.11 0.70 -3.63
N LEU A 13 0.11 0.99 -4.09
CA LEU A 13 0.37 2.00 -5.11
C LEU A 13 -0.27 1.63 -6.46
N ALA A 14 -0.27 0.34 -6.83
CA ALA A 14 -0.93 -0.13 -8.04
C ALA A 14 -2.45 0.03 -7.92
N GLU A 15 -3.04 -0.36 -6.79
CA GLU A 15 -4.47 -0.18 -6.52
C GLU A 15 -4.89 1.30 -6.55
N TYR A 16 -4.06 2.20 -6.00
CA TYR A 16 -4.28 3.64 -6.04
C TYR A 16 -4.35 4.18 -7.47
N LEU A 17 -3.42 3.76 -8.34
CA LEU A 17 -3.45 4.16 -9.76
C LEU A 17 -4.71 3.63 -10.46
N VAL A 18 -5.12 2.40 -10.12
CA VAL A 18 -6.36 1.82 -10.65
C VAL A 18 -7.59 2.60 -10.20
N GLN A 19 -7.64 3.03 -8.94
CA GLN A 19 -8.72 3.89 -8.43
C GLN A 19 -8.75 5.26 -9.14
N LYS A 20 -7.59 5.78 -9.58
CA LYS A 20 -7.51 7.00 -10.39
C LYS A 20 -7.81 6.80 -11.88
N GLY A 21 -8.20 5.60 -12.29
CA GLY A 21 -8.66 5.31 -13.65
C GLY A 21 -7.63 4.66 -14.58
N LEU A 22 -6.45 4.29 -14.09
CA LEU A 22 -5.49 3.50 -14.89
C LEU A 22 -5.92 2.02 -14.96
N PRO A 23 -5.85 1.36 -16.13
CA PRO A 23 -6.01 -0.09 -16.21
C PRO A 23 -4.95 -0.80 -15.35
N PHE A 24 -5.33 -1.87 -14.65
CA PHE A 24 -4.44 -2.61 -13.73
C PHE A 24 -3.11 -3.00 -14.39
N ARG A 25 -3.13 -3.42 -15.66
CA ARG A 25 -1.91 -3.78 -16.40
C ARG A 25 -0.94 -2.60 -16.53
N GLN A 26 -1.45 -1.40 -16.84
CA GLN A 26 -0.63 -0.19 -16.93
C GLN A 26 -0.16 0.28 -15.55
N ALA A 27 -1.04 0.23 -14.56
CA ALA A 27 -0.69 0.54 -13.17
C ALA A 27 0.45 -0.36 -12.67
N HIS A 28 0.37 -1.67 -12.89
CA HIS A 28 1.41 -2.63 -12.51
C HIS A 28 2.75 -2.37 -13.23
N GLU A 29 2.73 -2.04 -14.53
CA GLU A 29 3.95 -1.67 -15.25
C GLU A 29 4.59 -0.38 -14.72
N VAL A 30 3.78 0.64 -14.45
CA VAL A 30 4.23 1.92 -13.88
C VAL A 30 4.87 1.69 -12.51
N VAL A 31 4.19 0.97 -11.63
CA VAL A 31 4.71 0.62 -10.29
C VAL A 31 5.99 -0.20 -10.38
N GLY A 32 6.07 -1.17 -11.29
CA GLY A 32 7.29 -1.96 -11.49
C GLY A 32 8.50 -1.09 -11.85
N LYS A 33 8.31 -0.06 -12.69
CA LYS A 33 9.38 0.91 -13.04
C LYS A 33 9.79 1.75 -11.82
N ILE A 34 8.82 2.19 -11.02
CA ILE A 34 9.06 2.96 -9.79
C ILE A 34 9.85 2.11 -8.78
N VAL A 35 9.43 0.86 -8.53
CA VAL A 35 10.12 -0.07 -7.61
C VAL A 35 11.55 -0.34 -8.09
N LYS A 36 11.74 -0.55 -9.39
CA LYS A 36 13.08 -0.74 -9.98
C LYS A 36 13.97 0.48 -9.76
N LYS A 37 13.41 1.69 -9.83
CA LYS A 37 14.14 2.93 -9.55
C LYS A 37 14.48 3.05 -8.06
N ALA A 38 13.51 2.81 -7.18
CA ALA A 38 13.72 2.81 -5.72
C ALA A 38 14.82 1.81 -5.30
N LEU A 39 14.82 0.62 -5.89
CA LEU A 39 15.87 -0.40 -5.73
C LEU A 39 17.25 0.11 -6.18
N LYS A 40 17.31 0.74 -7.36
CA LYS A 40 18.56 1.30 -7.90
C LYS A 40 19.13 2.41 -7.00
N ASP A 41 18.25 3.26 -6.48
CA ASP A 41 18.61 4.38 -5.61
C ASP A 41 18.79 3.97 -4.14
N LYS A 42 18.59 2.68 -3.81
CA LYS A 42 18.57 2.12 -2.44
C LYS A 42 17.64 2.90 -1.49
N LYS A 43 16.54 3.42 -2.01
CA LYS A 43 15.51 4.16 -1.27
C LYS A 43 14.25 3.32 -1.14
N LYS A 44 13.46 3.61 -0.09
CA LYS A 44 12.08 3.10 0.04
C LYS A 44 11.16 3.88 -0.91
N LEU A 45 10.00 3.33 -1.27
CA LEU A 45 9.00 4.05 -2.07
C LEU A 45 8.56 5.36 -1.41
N ALA A 46 8.35 5.35 -0.09
CA ALA A 46 8.05 6.56 0.69
C ALA A 46 9.17 7.61 0.66
N GLY A 47 10.39 7.26 0.23
CA GLY A 47 11.54 8.17 0.13
C GLY A 47 11.77 8.75 -1.27
N LEU A 48 10.97 8.39 -2.27
CA LEU A 48 10.96 9.03 -3.58
C LEU A 48 10.17 10.35 -3.50
N SER A 49 10.57 11.37 -4.25
CA SER A 49 9.81 12.63 -4.30
C SER A 49 8.60 12.54 -5.24
N VAL A 50 7.59 13.39 -5.02
CA VAL A 50 6.41 13.48 -5.91
C VAL A 50 6.83 13.76 -7.35
N ASP A 51 7.86 14.58 -7.57
CA ASP A 51 8.37 14.84 -8.93
C ASP A 51 8.91 13.60 -9.60
N GLU A 52 9.54 12.69 -8.83
CA GLU A 52 9.99 11.41 -9.36
C GLU A 52 8.82 10.49 -9.69
N PHE A 53 7.74 10.51 -8.90
CA PHE A 53 6.51 9.79 -9.21
C PHE A 53 5.79 10.36 -10.44
N LYS A 54 5.70 11.69 -10.56
CA LYS A 54 5.07 12.39 -11.69
C LYS A 54 5.75 12.11 -13.03
N LYS A 55 7.05 11.76 -13.02
CA LYS A 55 7.76 11.27 -14.22
C LYS A 55 7.22 9.94 -14.76
N PHE A 56 6.63 9.11 -13.90
CA PHE A 56 6.07 7.81 -14.32
C PHE A 56 4.56 7.88 -14.57
N SER A 57 3.84 8.70 -13.80
CA SER A 57 2.41 8.94 -14.02
C SER A 57 2.02 10.30 -13.48
N SER A 58 1.39 11.12 -14.33
CA SER A 58 0.83 12.42 -13.96
C SER A 58 -0.36 12.32 -13.01
N LEU A 59 -0.92 11.11 -12.82
CA LEU A 59 -2.04 10.86 -11.90
C LEU A 59 -1.59 10.74 -10.45
N ILE A 60 -0.28 10.55 -10.19
CA ILE A 60 0.25 10.48 -8.83
C ILE A 60 0.44 11.89 -8.30
N ASP A 61 -0.09 12.13 -7.11
CA ASP A 61 0.12 13.37 -6.38
C ASP A 61 0.62 13.10 -4.95
N SER A 62 0.76 14.16 -4.16
CA SER A 62 1.18 14.09 -2.75
C SER A 62 0.30 13.20 -1.85
N ASP A 63 -0.95 12.93 -2.25
CA ASP A 63 -1.88 11.99 -1.61
C ASP A 63 -1.36 10.54 -1.61
N VAL A 64 -0.36 10.22 -2.44
CA VAL A 64 0.28 8.90 -2.44
C VAL A 64 0.96 8.56 -1.11
N TYR A 65 1.46 9.57 -0.38
CA TYR A 65 2.15 9.34 0.90
C TYR A 65 1.20 8.93 2.03
N ASP A 66 -0.10 9.21 1.89
CA ASP A 66 -1.12 8.72 2.83
C ASP A 66 -1.30 7.20 2.74
N LEU A 67 -0.85 6.59 1.65
CA LEU A 67 -0.91 5.14 1.41
C LEU A 67 0.45 4.45 1.61
N LEU A 68 1.54 5.14 1.28
CA LEU A 68 2.89 4.62 1.44
C LEU A 68 3.24 4.43 2.92
N GLY A 69 3.94 3.34 3.23
CA GLY A 69 4.29 2.94 4.59
C GLY A 69 3.44 1.78 5.12
N VAL A 70 4.10 0.87 5.84
CA VAL A 70 3.50 -0.36 6.38
C VAL A 70 2.28 -0.06 7.26
N GLU A 71 2.35 0.97 8.11
CA GLU A 71 1.23 1.34 8.98
C GLU A 71 0.03 1.87 8.20
N ASN A 72 0.28 2.66 7.15
CA ASN A 72 -0.76 3.25 6.33
C ASN A 72 -1.43 2.20 5.44
N CYS A 73 -0.66 1.29 4.84
CA CYS A 73 -1.18 0.12 4.14
C CYS A 73 -2.10 -0.71 5.03
N ILE A 74 -1.69 -1.01 6.28
CA ILE A 74 -2.51 -1.76 7.23
C ILE A 74 -3.81 -1.02 7.58
N LYS A 75 -3.78 0.32 7.72
CA LYS A 75 -4.98 1.14 7.97
C LYS A 75 -5.91 1.19 6.75
N HIS A 76 -5.37 1.10 5.55
CA HIS A 76 -6.14 1.23 4.31
C HIS A 76 -6.97 -0.01 3.99
N TYR A 77 -6.55 -1.19 4.44
CA TYR A 77 -7.35 -2.40 4.31
C TYR A 77 -8.63 -2.32 5.18
N LYS A 78 -9.80 -2.07 4.57
CA LYS A 78 -11.09 -1.92 5.28
C LYS A 78 -12.00 -3.15 5.24
N GLY A 79 -11.55 -4.25 4.65
CA GLY A 79 -12.36 -5.47 4.51
C GLY A 79 -12.81 -6.07 5.85
N PRO A 80 -13.99 -6.73 5.93
CA PRO A 80 -14.52 -7.32 7.17
C PRO A 80 -13.58 -8.36 7.81
N SER A 81 -12.76 -9.02 6.98
CA SER A 81 -11.76 -10.03 7.33
C SER A 81 -10.32 -9.52 7.16
N SER A 82 -10.13 -8.20 7.01
CA SER A 82 -8.81 -7.62 6.76
C SER A 82 -7.91 -7.58 7.99
N THR A 83 -6.63 -7.27 7.75
CA THR A 83 -5.60 -7.08 8.78
C THR A 83 -5.69 -5.74 9.51
N ALA A 84 -6.68 -4.90 9.22
CA ALA A 84 -6.85 -3.65 9.94
C ALA A 84 -7.05 -3.90 11.45
N PRO A 85 -6.47 -3.07 12.33
CA PRO A 85 -6.57 -3.23 13.78
C PRO A 85 -8.02 -3.33 14.27
N ARG A 86 -8.95 -2.62 13.61
CA ARG A 86 -10.38 -2.64 13.91
C ARG A 86 -11.02 -4.00 13.60
N ALA A 87 -10.68 -4.62 12.47
CA ALA A 87 -11.20 -5.93 12.08
C ALA A 87 -10.62 -7.04 12.98
N VAL A 88 -9.33 -6.97 13.30
CA VAL A 88 -8.66 -7.89 14.24
C VAL A 88 -9.28 -7.81 15.64
N ARG A 89 -9.52 -6.61 16.19
CA ARG A 89 -10.19 -6.45 17.49
C ARG A 89 -11.60 -7.04 17.51
N LYS A 90 -12.39 -6.82 16.45
CA LYS A 90 -13.73 -7.43 16.33
C LYS A 90 -13.66 -8.96 16.30
N ARG A 91 -12.64 -9.51 15.62
CA ARG A 91 -12.44 -10.97 15.55
C ARG A 91 -12.04 -11.56 16.91
N LEU A 92 -11.19 -10.85 17.66
CA LEU A 92 -10.81 -11.24 19.03
C LEU A 92 -12.03 -11.26 19.97
N THR A 93 -12.88 -10.22 19.94
CA THR A 93 -14.11 -10.18 20.77
C THR A 93 -15.11 -11.27 20.39
N PHE A 94 -15.25 -11.58 19.10
CA PHE A 94 -16.10 -12.68 18.65
C PHE A 94 -15.66 -14.03 19.23
N TRP A 95 -14.36 -14.34 19.17
CA TRP A 95 -13.84 -15.61 19.69
C TRP A 95 -13.79 -15.68 21.21
N ASP A 96 -13.51 -14.56 21.90
CA ASP A 96 -13.56 -14.51 23.36
C ASP A 96 -14.97 -14.85 23.89
N ASN A 97 -16.01 -14.33 23.25
CA ASN A 97 -17.41 -14.68 23.59
C ASN A 97 -17.75 -16.14 23.24
N LYS A 98 -17.26 -16.65 22.11
CA LYS A 98 -17.57 -18.00 21.63
C LYS A 98 -16.84 -19.11 22.41
N LEU A 99 -15.65 -18.83 22.94
CA LEU A 99 -14.85 -19.79 23.72
C LEU A 99 -15.15 -19.74 25.22
N LYS A 100 -15.83 -18.70 25.71
CA LYS A 100 -16.37 -18.62 27.08
C LYS A 100 -17.74 -19.29 27.25
N THR A 101 -18.29 -19.84 26.17
CA THR A 101 -19.49 -20.69 26.16
C THR A 101 -19.06 -22.14 26.00
#